data_AF-U2TF40-F1
#
_entry.id   AF-U2TF40-F1
#
_cell.length_a   1.000
_cell.length_b   1.000
_cell.length_c   1.000
_cell.angle_alpha   90.00
_cell.angle_beta   90.00
_cell.angle_gamma   90.00
#
_symmetry.space_group_name_H-M   'P 1'
#
loop_
_entity.id
_entity.type
_entity.pdbx_description
1 polymer ?
#
loop_
_entity_poly.entity_id
_entity_poly.type
_entity_poly.pdbx_seq_one_letter_code
_entity_poly.pdbx_strand_id
1 'polypeptide(L)'
;MDHALVNRFPPQTVEKVERLLDLLAELGEHPSLKGKLALHGGTAINLFMLDIPRLSVDIDVSYIGAVGRDEMLADRPVVERSIEEVAQSQGYAVSGGDGGHAGRTFVLGYSSAWGPDSVKVDCIYMNRSPLLPIEPRETPLRPGVEVTVFSDAELAGGKTKAFFDRIKVRDLYDVCNLGRVLDGMPRDERETARKAILFYASISASFPHGFSQRPERFVDRQREYEGQLLPMLRQGQELPSLDTLVAGAHAFVSDYIEPKDDAEQEYLERFAAGDFQPSLLFPDESMAAAALASPEAQWKLRNLKLM
;
A
#
# COMPACT_ATOMS: atom_id res chain seq x y z
N MET A 1 23.23 3.68 -6.82
CA MET A 1 21.94 4.07 -7.42
C MET A 1 22.09 4.09 -8.93
N ASP A 2 21.07 3.72 -9.71
CA ASP A 2 21.14 3.89 -11.17
C ASP A 2 21.01 5.38 -11.55
N HIS A 3 22.15 5.99 -11.87
CA HIS A 3 22.25 7.42 -12.21
C HIS A 3 21.41 7.80 -13.45
N ALA A 4 21.19 6.89 -14.39
CA ALA A 4 20.40 7.19 -15.59
C ALA A 4 18.91 7.32 -15.27
N LEU A 5 18.42 6.54 -14.32
CA LEU A 5 17.04 6.59 -13.83
C LEU A 5 16.81 7.80 -12.91
N VAL A 6 17.75 8.04 -12.00
CA VAL A 6 17.70 9.16 -11.04
C VAL A 6 17.59 10.52 -11.73
N ASN A 7 18.31 10.73 -12.83
CA ASN A 7 18.31 11.99 -13.57
C ASN A 7 16.96 12.32 -14.25
N ARG A 8 15.96 11.43 -14.18
CA ARG A 8 14.60 11.64 -14.69
C ARG A 8 13.63 12.17 -13.65
N PHE A 9 14.10 12.54 -12.46
CA PHE A 9 13.25 13.05 -11.38
C PHE A 9 13.83 14.32 -10.75
N PRO A 10 13.01 15.13 -10.06
CA PRO A 10 13.52 16.31 -9.34
C PRO A 10 14.56 15.91 -8.28
N PRO A 11 15.74 16.57 -8.22
CA PRO A 11 16.82 16.18 -7.31
C PRO A 11 16.44 16.13 -5.83
N GLN A 12 15.60 17.06 -5.36
CA GLN A 12 15.10 17.06 -3.98
C GLN A 12 14.27 15.81 -3.67
N THR A 13 13.41 15.39 -4.59
CA THR A 13 12.59 14.19 -4.44
C THR A 13 13.46 12.93 -4.46
N VAL A 14 14.50 12.92 -5.29
CA VAL A 14 15.49 11.84 -5.31
C VAL A 14 16.17 11.73 -3.94
N GLU A 15 16.77 12.80 -3.40
CA GLU A 15 17.45 12.77 -2.08
C GLU A 15 16.53 12.15 -1.01
N LYS A 16 15.26 12.54 -1.03
CA LYS A 16 14.27 12.02 -0.09
C LYS A 16 14.02 10.52 -0.26
N VAL A 17 14.00 10.02 -1.50
CA VAL A 17 13.87 8.58 -1.78
C VAL A 17 15.15 7.83 -1.42
N GLU A 18 16.34 8.41 -1.60
CA GLU A 18 17.60 7.80 -1.15
C GLU A 18 17.57 7.56 0.36
N ARG A 19 17.24 8.61 1.11
CA ARG A 19 17.05 8.59 2.56
C ARG A 19 16.00 7.59 3.01
N LEU A 20 14.89 7.51 2.29
CA LEU A 20 13.85 6.53 2.54
C LEU A 20 14.39 5.10 2.42
N LEU A 21 15.19 4.82 1.40
CA LEU A 21 15.80 3.49 1.21
C LEU A 21 16.87 3.19 2.26
N ASP A 22 17.64 4.18 2.73
CA ASP A 22 18.55 4.02 3.87
C ASP A 22 17.81 3.67 5.16
N LEU A 23 16.71 4.37 5.44
CA LEU A 23 15.83 4.07 6.57
C LEU A 23 15.26 2.65 6.47
N LEU A 24 14.72 2.25 5.32
CA LEU A 24 14.15 0.90 5.14
C LEU A 24 15.19 -0.21 5.32
N ALA A 25 16.41 -0.01 4.82
CA ALA A 25 17.50 -0.97 4.99
C ALA A 25 17.80 -1.18 6.48
N GLU A 26 17.96 -0.10 7.25
CA GLU A 26 18.28 -0.22 8.68
C GLU A 26 17.11 -0.72 9.52
N LEU A 27 15.87 -0.38 9.17
CA LEU A 27 14.70 -0.97 9.80
C LEU A 27 14.66 -2.50 9.58
N GLY A 28 15.07 -2.97 8.41
CA GLY A 28 15.14 -4.39 8.07
C GLY A 28 16.22 -5.17 8.84
N GLU A 29 17.32 -4.52 9.18
CA GLU A 29 18.44 -5.14 9.92
C GLU A 29 18.37 -4.97 11.43
N HIS A 30 17.54 -4.06 11.94
CA HIS A 30 17.40 -3.84 13.37
C HIS A 30 16.86 -5.12 14.09
N PRO A 31 17.54 -5.64 15.13
CA PRO A 31 17.20 -6.94 15.75
C PRO A 31 15.76 -7.07 16.25
N SER A 32 15.18 -5.98 16.76
CA SER A 32 13.79 -5.96 17.26
C SER A 32 12.73 -5.81 16.16
N LEU A 33 13.13 -5.44 14.94
CA LEU A 33 12.23 -5.13 13.81
C LEU A 33 12.33 -6.14 12.67
N LYS A 34 13.48 -6.79 12.50
CA LYS A 34 13.73 -7.80 11.47
C LYS A 34 12.65 -8.88 11.50
N GLY A 35 11.97 -9.06 10.36
CA GLY A 35 10.86 -10.00 10.21
C GLY A 35 9.52 -9.57 10.82
N LYS A 36 9.43 -8.35 11.38
CA LYS A 36 8.19 -7.82 11.99
C LYS A 36 7.55 -6.70 11.19
N LEU A 37 8.20 -6.16 10.17
CA LEU A 37 7.68 -5.08 9.34
C LEU A 37 7.66 -5.49 7.86
N ALA A 38 6.60 -5.13 7.15
CA ALA A 38 6.51 -5.28 5.71
C ALA A 38 6.02 -4.00 5.05
N LEU A 39 6.75 -3.55 4.03
CA LEU A 39 6.45 -2.35 3.26
C LEU A 39 5.20 -2.56 2.39
N HIS A 40 4.32 -1.57 2.36
CA HIS A 40 3.19 -1.49 1.45
C HIS A 40 3.02 -0.06 0.92
N GLY A 41 1.84 0.24 0.36
CA GLY A 41 1.48 1.61 -0.04
C GLY A 41 2.15 2.08 -1.32
N GLY A 42 2.22 3.41 -1.48
CA GLY A 42 2.68 4.02 -2.74
C GLY A 42 4.16 3.75 -3.03
N THR A 43 4.96 3.65 -1.98
CA THR A 43 6.41 3.42 -2.08
C THR A 43 6.74 1.99 -2.45
N ALA A 44 6.09 1.00 -1.83
CA ALA A 44 6.20 -0.39 -2.25
C ALA A 44 5.87 -0.57 -3.74
N ILE A 45 4.70 -0.10 -4.15
CA ILE A 45 4.20 -0.31 -5.52
C ILE A 45 5.10 0.37 -6.55
N ASN A 46 5.48 1.62 -6.33
CA ASN A 46 6.25 2.33 -7.33
C ASN A 46 7.71 1.86 -7.38
N LEU A 47 8.34 1.57 -6.23
CA LEU A 47 9.76 1.22 -6.20
C LEU A 47 10.04 -0.27 -6.47
N PHE A 48 9.10 -1.16 -6.14
CA PHE A 48 9.32 -2.61 -6.17
C PHE A 48 8.38 -3.39 -7.11
N MET A 49 7.37 -2.75 -7.70
CA MET A 49 6.39 -3.42 -8.60
C MET A 49 6.26 -2.76 -9.98
N LEU A 50 6.14 -1.43 -10.07
CA LEU A 50 5.72 -0.74 -11.31
C LEU A 50 6.87 -0.26 -12.22
N ASP A 51 8.12 -0.64 -11.97
CA ASP A 51 9.29 0.01 -12.59
C ASP A 51 9.21 1.55 -12.45
N ILE A 52 9.07 2.06 -11.23
CA ILE A 52 9.27 3.46 -10.82
C ILE A 52 8.69 4.48 -11.84
N PRO A 53 7.39 4.44 -12.17
CA PRO A 53 6.79 5.38 -13.12
C PRO A 53 6.62 6.77 -12.49
N ARG A 54 6.62 6.82 -11.15
CA ARG A 54 6.69 8.01 -10.31
C ARG A 54 7.43 7.71 -9.00
N LEU A 55 7.90 8.76 -8.32
CA LEU A 55 8.42 8.64 -6.96
C LEU A 55 7.29 8.71 -5.92
N SER A 56 7.56 8.14 -4.74
CA SER A 56 6.74 8.19 -3.54
C SER A 56 7.67 8.45 -2.35
N VAL A 57 7.23 9.24 -1.38
CA VAL A 57 8.12 9.88 -0.39
C VAL A 57 7.72 9.63 1.07
N ASP A 58 6.79 8.70 1.28
CA ASP A 58 6.32 8.26 2.58
C ASP A 58 6.65 6.75 2.75
N ILE A 59 6.98 6.30 3.95
CA ILE A 59 7.15 4.88 4.28
C ILE A 59 5.85 4.39 4.92
N ASP A 60 5.15 3.49 4.26
CA ASP A 60 4.01 2.78 4.83
C ASP A 60 4.42 1.34 5.16
N VAL A 61 4.45 0.96 6.44
CA VAL A 61 4.79 -0.41 6.87
C VAL A 61 3.68 -0.99 7.74
N SER A 62 3.37 -2.27 7.52
CA SER A 62 2.56 -3.05 8.44
C SER A 62 3.43 -3.82 9.42
N TYR A 63 3.02 -3.85 10.68
CA TYR A 63 3.49 -4.87 11.62
C TYR A 63 2.98 -6.25 11.18
N ILE A 64 3.85 -7.25 11.13
CA ILE A 64 3.55 -8.64 10.77
C ILE A 64 4.11 -9.65 11.78
N GLY A 65 4.63 -9.19 12.93
CA GLY A 65 5.28 -10.06 13.92
C GLY A 65 4.34 -11.02 14.64
N ALA A 66 3.05 -10.67 14.76
CA ALA A 66 2.03 -11.51 15.38
C ALA A 66 0.62 -11.10 14.93
N VAL A 67 -0.25 -12.06 14.62
CA VAL A 67 -1.66 -11.77 14.29
C VAL A 67 -2.48 -11.48 15.55
N GLY A 68 -2.18 -12.19 16.66
CA GLY A 68 -2.86 -12.04 17.95
C GLY A 68 -2.79 -10.62 18.49
N ARG A 69 -3.93 -10.11 18.99
CA ARG A 69 -4.01 -8.73 19.49
C ARG A 69 -3.10 -8.49 20.69
N ASP A 70 -3.09 -9.42 21.65
CA ASP A 70 -2.36 -9.22 22.90
C ASP A 70 -0.84 -9.30 22.70
N GLU A 71 -0.38 -10.23 21.85
CA GLU A 71 1.02 -10.30 21.41
C GLU A 71 1.44 -9.04 20.66
N MET A 72 0.64 -8.57 19.71
CA MET A 72 0.90 -7.31 19.00
C MET A 72 0.98 -6.12 19.96
N LEU A 73 0.10 -6.03 20.97
CA LEU A 73 0.13 -4.95 21.97
C LEU A 73 1.36 -5.02 22.88
N ALA A 74 1.84 -6.23 23.18
CA ALA A 74 3.09 -6.42 23.93
C ALA A 74 4.32 -6.01 23.11
N ASP A 75 4.32 -6.30 21.81
CA ASP A 75 5.42 -5.98 20.90
C ASP A 75 5.46 -4.51 20.48
N ARG A 76 4.29 -3.86 20.37
CA ARG A 76 4.14 -2.50 19.85
C ARG A 76 5.09 -1.46 20.50
N PRO A 77 5.22 -1.35 21.83
CA PRO A 77 6.16 -0.41 22.44
C PRO A 77 7.63 -0.65 22.08
N VAL A 78 8.00 -1.90 21.81
CA VAL A 78 9.37 -2.26 21.37
C VAL A 78 9.55 -1.86 19.90
N VAL A 79 8.57 -2.19 19.05
CA VAL A 79 8.60 -1.82 17.62
C VAL A 79 8.70 -0.31 17.44
N GLU A 80 7.84 0.46 18.12
CA GLU A 80 7.83 1.91 17.99
C GLU A 80 9.14 2.55 18.49
N ARG A 81 9.65 2.10 19.64
CA ARG A 81 10.95 2.58 20.16
C ARG A 81 12.08 2.27 19.19
N SER A 82 12.11 1.08 18.62
CA SER A 82 13.17 0.70 17.68
C SER A 82 13.11 1.46 16.36
N ILE A 83 11.93 1.87 15.88
CA ILE A 83 11.80 2.80 14.75
C ILE A 83 12.43 4.16 15.11
N GLU A 84 12.18 4.68 16.33
CA GLU A 84 12.79 5.92 16.81
C GLU A 84 14.32 5.80 16.94
N GLU A 85 14.82 4.68 17.48
CA GLU A 85 16.25 4.39 17.62
C GLU A 85 16.95 4.39 16.26
N VAL A 86 16.38 3.68 15.26
CA VAL A 86 16.91 3.68 13.89
C VAL A 86 16.93 5.09 13.32
N ALA A 87 15.83 5.84 13.43
CA ALA A 87 15.77 7.20 12.91
C ALA A 87 16.78 8.15 13.60
N GLN A 88 16.91 8.09 14.92
CA GLN A 88 17.87 8.91 15.66
C GLN A 88 19.30 8.55 15.30
N SER A 89 19.62 7.26 15.10
CA SER A 89 20.95 6.81 14.70
C SER A 89 21.37 7.35 13.32
N GLN A 90 20.40 7.62 12.45
CA GLN A 90 20.62 8.24 11.13
C GLN A 90 20.54 9.79 11.16
N GLY A 91 20.43 10.39 12.35
CA GLY A 91 20.46 11.84 12.55
C GLY A 91 19.13 12.56 12.34
N TYR A 92 18.01 11.85 12.34
CA TYR A 92 16.68 12.48 12.23
C TYR A 92 16.20 13.04 13.57
N ALA A 93 15.58 14.22 13.53
CA ALA A 93 14.77 14.71 14.63
C ALA A 93 13.39 14.03 14.59
N VAL A 94 13.12 13.16 15.56
CA VAL A 94 11.87 12.39 15.58
C VAL A 94 10.76 13.19 16.27
N SER A 95 9.62 13.28 15.60
CA SER A 95 8.39 13.84 16.13
C SER A 95 7.18 13.01 15.67
N GLY A 96 5.99 13.30 16.20
CA GLY A 96 4.77 12.55 15.90
C GLY A 96 3.89 12.41 17.14
N GLY A 97 2.60 12.12 16.95
CA GLY A 97 1.70 11.86 18.08
C GLY A 97 1.90 10.46 18.67
N ASP A 98 1.25 10.19 19.80
CA ASP A 98 1.28 8.89 20.52
C ASP A 98 0.61 7.73 19.73
N GLY A 99 0.18 7.99 18.50
CA GLY A 99 -0.52 7.02 17.65
C GLY A 99 -1.94 6.72 18.13
N GLY A 100 -2.73 6.13 17.25
CA GLY A 100 -4.06 5.61 17.58
C GLY A 100 -4.04 4.09 17.75
N HIS A 101 -5.22 3.49 17.94
CA HIS A 101 -5.35 2.02 17.98
C HIS A 101 -4.90 1.34 16.68
N ALA A 102 -4.98 2.01 15.53
CA ALA A 102 -4.68 1.43 14.22
C ALA A 102 -3.20 1.51 13.81
N GLY A 103 -2.42 2.42 14.41
CA GLY A 103 -1.06 2.73 13.95
C GLY A 103 -0.46 3.96 14.61
N ARG A 104 0.78 4.29 14.23
CA ARG A 104 1.49 5.50 14.62
C ARG A 104 2.26 6.08 13.42
N THR A 105 2.22 7.41 13.31
CA THR A 105 2.99 8.17 12.32
C THR A 105 4.20 8.80 13.00
N PHE A 106 5.38 8.53 12.46
CA PHE A 106 6.63 9.18 12.82
C PHE A 106 6.98 10.21 11.75
N VAL A 107 7.32 11.43 12.16
CA VAL A 107 7.81 12.50 11.28
C VAL A 107 9.27 12.74 11.59
N LEU A 108 10.13 12.35 10.65
CA LEU A 108 11.59 12.31 10.78
C LEU A 108 12.18 13.54 10.09
N GLY A 109 12.42 14.61 10.85
CA GLY A 109 12.95 15.87 10.32
C GLY A 109 14.45 15.81 10.03
N TYR A 110 14.87 16.40 8.92
CA TYR A 110 16.27 16.53 8.53
C TYR A 110 16.53 17.84 7.75
N SER A 111 17.79 18.21 7.61
CA SER A 111 18.21 19.32 6.74
C SER A 111 18.74 18.77 5.42
N SER A 112 18.09 19.17 4.32
CA SER A 112 18.51 18.86 2.95
C SER A 112 19.36 19.99 2.37
N ALA A 113 19.94 19.77 1.19
CA ALA A 113 20.58 20.85 0.41
C ALA A 113 19.59 21.96 -0.01
N TRP A 114 18.28 21.69 0.07
CA TRP A 114 17.19 22.59 -0.32
C TRP A 114 16.43 23.18 0.88
N GLY A 115 16.91 22.94 2.11
CA GLY A 115 16.29 23.41 3.35
C GLY A 115 15.71 22.28 4.21
N PRO A 116 14.93 22.61 5.25
CA PRO A 116 14.31 21.61 6.12
C PRO A 116 13.30 20.74 5.36
N ASP A 117 13.36 19.42 5.56
CA ASP A 117 12.41 18.45 5.02
C ASP A 117 12.16 17.33 6.06
N SER A 118 11.27 16.38 5.76
CA SER A 118 10.97 15.26 6.65
C SER A 118 10.56 14.01 5.90
N VAL A 119 10.97 12.84 6.38
CA VAL A 119 10.43 11.54 5.95
C VAL A 119 9.32 11.13 6.92
N LYS A 120 8.21 10.61 6.40
CA LYS A 120 7.15 10.03 7.23
C LYS A 120 7.25 8.52 7.25
N VAL A 121 7.09 7.93 8.43
CA VAL A 121 6.93 6.49 8.61
C VAL A 121 5.57 6.25 9.26
N ASP A 122 4.66 5.62 8.53
CA ASP A 122 3.38 5.16 9.02
C ASP A 122 3.49 3.67 9.36
N CYS A 123 3.48 3.35 10.66
CA CYS A 123 3.47 1.98 11.15
C CYS A 123 2.04 1.54 11.49
N ILE A 124 1.52 0.58 10.73
CA ILE A 124 0.14 0.11 10.78
C ILE A 124 0.07 -1.25 11.48
N TYR A 125 -0.82 -1.36 12.46
CA TYR A 125 -1.02 -2.61 13.21
C TYR A 125 -2.28 -3.38 12.78
N MET A 126 -3.15 -2.82 11.93
CA MET A 126 -4.39 -3.49 11.52
C MET A 126 -4.17 -4.51 10.39
N ASN A 127 -3.33 -4.17 9.40
CA ASN A 127 -3.04 -5.03 8.26
C ASN A 127 -1.87 -6.00 8.55
N ARG A 128 -2.08 -6.91 9.51
CA ARG A 128 -1.03 -7.80 10.08
C ARG A 128 -1.26 -9.30 9.87
N SER A 129 -2.13 -9.66 8.93
CA SER A 129 -2.41 -11.05 8.54
C SER A 129 -2.25 -11.16 7.01
N PRO A 130 -1.01 -11.23 6.51
CA PRO A 130 -0.74 -11.31 5.08
C PRO A 130 -1.47 -12.51 4.46
N LEU A 131 -2.13 -12.30 3.33
CA LEU A 131 -2.80 -13.37 2.60
C LEU A 131 -1.79 -14.31 1.93
N LEU A 132 -0.65 -13.78 1.52
CA LEU A 132 0.39 -14.49 0.78
C LEU A 132 1.74 -14.35 1.49
N PRO A 133 2.70 -15.26 1.20
CA PRO A 133 4.06 -15.12 1.69
C PRO A 133 4.65 -13.74 1.35
N ILE A 134 5.41 -13.21 2.30
CA ILE A 134 6.13 -11.94 2.18
C ILE A 134 7.59 -12.26 1.93
N GLU A 135 8.18 -11.59 0.94
CA GLU A 135 9.56 -11.83 0.53
C GLU A 135 10.36 -10.52 0.49
N PRO A 136 11.67 -10.57 0.80
CA PRO A 136 12.57 -9.46 0.52
C PRO A 136 12.64 -9.20 -0.98
N ARG A 137 12.65 -7.93 -1.39
CA ARG A 137 12.76 -7.50 -2.78
C ARG A 137 13.76 -6.38 -2.91
N GLU A 138 14.50 -6.39 -4.01
CA GLU A 138 15.33 -5.26 -4.41
C GLU A 138 14.53 -4.28 -5.28
N THR A 139 14.95 -3.02 -5.24
CA THR A 139 14.47 -1.99 -6.20
C THR A 139 15.56 -1.70 -7.23
N PRO A 140 15.22 -1.52 -8.52
CA PRO A 140 16.22 -1.16 -9.53
C PRO A 140 16.87 0.20 -9.25
N LEU A 141 16.26 1.05 -8.41
CA LEU A 141 16.87 2.30 -7.99
C LEU A 141 18.14 2.05 -7.16
N ARG A 142 18.13 1.02 -6.30
CA ARG A 142 19.24 0.68 -5.40
C ARG A 142 19.45 -0.84 -5.33
N PRO A 143 20.14 -1.41 -6.32
CA PRO A 143 20.50 -2.83 -6.32
C PRO A 143 21.30 -3.21 -5.07
N GLY A 144 21.07 -4.42 -4.54
CA GLY A 144 21.74 -4.97 -3.37
C GLY A 144 21.17 -4.55 -2.01
N VAL A 145 20.12 -3.72 -1.98
CA VAL A 145 19.35 -3.45 -0.75
C VAL A 145 17.99 -4.13 -0.88
N GLU A 146 17.78 -5.12 -0.02
CA GLU A 146 16.52 -5.84 0.07
C GLU A 146 15.61 -5.19 1.11
N VAL A 147 14.34 -5.03 0.75
CA VAL A 147 13.29 -4.57 1.67
C VAL A 147 12.22 -5.66 1.73
N THR A 148 11.73 -5.98 2.92
CA THR A 148 10.59 -6.88 3.10
C THR A 148 9.31 -6.19 2.61
N VAL A 149 8.69 -6.69 1.55
CA VAL A 149 7.51 -6.07 0.90
C VAL A 149 6.38 -7.08 0.77
N PHE A 150 5.12 -6.64 0.91
CA PHE A 150 3.96 -7.47 0.57
C PHE A 150 4.02 -7.98 -0.88
N SER A 151 3.35 -9.11 -1.13
CA SER A 151 3.19 -9.67 -2.48
C SER A 151 2.50 -8.68 -3.44
N ASP A 152 2.73 -8.82 -4.74
CA ASP A 152 2.13 -7.95 -5.75
C ASP A 152 0.59 -7.93 -5.70
N ALA A 153 0.00 -9.09 -5.41
CA ALA A 153 -1.44 -9.24 -5.19
C ALA A 153 -1.94 -8.38 -4.01
N GLU A 154 -1.25 -8.41 -2.88
CA GLU A 154 -1.64 -7.63 -1.70
C GLU A 154 -1.28 -6.16 -1.81
N LEU A 155 -0.20 -5.80 -2.52
CA LEU A 155 0.10 -4.43 -2.88
C LEU A 155 -1.00 -3.83 -3.76
N ALA A 156 -1.41 -4.55 -4.80
CA ALA A 156 -2.52 -4.14 -5.65
C ALA A 156 -3.83 -4.02 -4.86
N GLY A 157 -4.13 -4.98 -3.99
CA GLY A 157 -5.30 -4.94 -3.10
C GLY A 157 -5.28 -3.75 -2.15
N GLY A 158 -4.17 -3.52 -1.43
CA GLY A 158 -4.02 -2.37 -0.53
C GLY A 158 -4.15 -1.03 -1.26
N LYS A 159 -3.67 -0.94 -2.50
CA LYS A 159 -3.87 0.25 -3.35
C LYS A 159 -5.33 0.44 -3.75
N THR A 160 -6.01 -0.63 -4.12
CA THR A 160 -7.46 -0.62 -4.38
C THR A 160 -8.23 -0.13 -3.16
N LYS A 161 -7.91 -0.64 -1.96
CA LYS A 161 -8.51 -0.17 -0.72
C LYS A 161 -8.29 1.34 -0.52
N ALA A 162 -7.06 1.82 -0.69
CA ALA A 162 -6.77 3.26 -0.60
C ALA A 162 -7.55 4.08 -1.65
N PHE A 163 -7.64 3.59 -2.89
CA PHE A 163 -8.42 4.21 -3.95
C PHE A 163 -9.90 4.37 -3.57
N PHE A 164 -10.50 3.41 -2.85
CA PHE A 164 -11.87 3.49 -2.33
C PHE A 164 -12.00 4.26 -1.01
N ASP A 165 -10.98 4.29 -0.17
CA ASP A 165 -11.04 4.96 1.14
C ASP A 165 -10.85 6.47 1.03
N ARG A 166 -10.05 6.94 0.06
CA ARG A 166 -9.70 8.37 -0.07
C ARG A 166 -9.63 8.84 -1.52
N ILE A 167 -9.77 10.15 -1.72
CA ILE A 167 -9.67 10.79 -3.02
C ILE A 167 -8.28 11.40 -3.15
N LYS A 168 -7.37 10.70 -3.83
CA LYS A 168 -6.01 11.16 -4.13
C LYS A 168 -5.63 10.80 -5.57
N VAL A 169 -5.26 11.80 -6.37
CA VAL A 169 -4.89 11.60 -7.80
C VAL A 169 -3.71 10.64 -8.00
N ARG A 170 -2.85 10.46 -6.99
CA ARG A 170 -1.77 9.47 -7.00
C ARG A 170 -2.28 8.04 -6.90
N ASP A 171 -3.34 7.80 -6.11
CA ASP A 171 -3.97 6.48 -6.05
C ASP A 171 -4.69 6.16 -7.37
N LEU A 172 -5.30 7.18 -8.02
CA LEU A 172 -5.86 7.06 -9.37
C LEU A 172 -4.79 6.66 -10.40
N TYR A 173 -3.63 7.32 -10.39
CA TYR A 173 -2.52 6.98 -11.28
C TYR A 173 -1.99 5.56 -11.03
N ASP A 174 -1.84 5.18 -9.75
CA ASP A 174 -1.33 3.86 -9.39
C ASP A 174 -2.26 2.74 -9.87
N VAL A 175 -3.59 2.83 -9.67
CA VAL A 175 -4.53 1.76 -10.11
C VAL A 175 -4.52 1.57 -11.63
N CYS A 176 -4.38 2.65 -12.40
CA CYS A 176 -4.26 2.56 -13.86
C CYS A 176 -2.99 1.84 -14.31
N ASN A 177 -1.88 2.00 -13.58
CA ASN A 177 -0.64 1.27 -13.88
C ASN A 177 -0.70 -0.19 -13.40
N LEU A 178 -1.35 -0.45 -12.27
CA LEU A 178 -1.56 -1.81 -11.77
C LEU A 178 -2.34 -2.67 -12.77
N GLY A 179 -3.40 -2.13 -13.39
CA GLY A 179 -4.14 -2.86 -14.43
C GLY A 179 -3.24 -3.40 -15.54
N ARG A 180 -2.32 -2.58 -16.05
CA ARG A 180 -1.36 -2.98 -17.10
C ARG A 180 -0.40 -4.08 -16.66
N VAL A 181 0.04 -4.03 -15.40
CA VAL A 181 0.94 -5.06 -14.85
C VAL A 181 0.18 -6.38 -14.67
N LEU A 182 -1.04 -6.32 -14.12
CA LEU A 182 -1.91 -7.50 -13.95
C LEU A 182 -2.24 -8.15 -15.31
N ASP A 183 -2.50 -7.36 -16.35
CA ASP A 183 -2.73 -7.85 -17.71
C ASP A 183 -1.54 -8.63 -18.31
N GLY A 184 -0.33 -8.37 -17.81
CA GLY A 184 0.90 -9.07 -18.19
C GLY A 184 1.19 -10.33 -17.38
N MET A 185 0.52 -10.55 -16.24
CA MET A 185 0.77 -11.70 -15.36
C MET A 185 0.24 -13.02 -15.94
N PRO A 186 0.84 -14.17 -15.58
CA PRO A 186 0.25 -15.49 -15.83
C PRO A 186 -1.18 -15.58 -15.31
N ARG A 187 -2.02 -16.38 -15.97
CA ARG A 187 -3.47 -16.45 -15.68
C ARG A 187 -3.76 -16.76 -14.19
N ASP A 188 -3.06 -17.73 -13.62
CA ASP A 188 -3.33 -18.18 -12.24
C ASP A 188 -2.87 -17.16 -11.20
N GLU A 189 -1.73 -16.49 -11.45
CA GLU A 189 -1.25 -15.39 -10.61
C GLU A 189 -2.19 -14.17 -10.66
N ARG A 190 -2.65 -13.83 -11.88
CA ARG A 190 -3.61 -12.73 -12.09
C ARG A 190 -4.93 -13.00 -11.37
N GLU A 191 -5.41 -14.23 -11.44
CA GLU A 191 -6.65 -14.64 -10.76
C GLU A 191 -6.50 -14.55 -9.23
N THR A 192 -5.35 -14.96 -8.70
CA THR A 192 -5.01 -14.82 -7.28
C THR A 192 -4.97 -13.34 -6.86
N ALA A 193 -4.31 -12.49 -7.67
CA ALA A 193 -4.25 -11.05 -7.44
C ALA A 193 -5.63 -10.39 -7.49
N ARG A 194 -6.48 -10.78 -8.45
CA ARG A 194 -7.85 -10.29 -8.57
C ARG A 194 -8.68 -10.60 -7.32
N LYS A 195 -8.58 -11.82 -6.79
CA LYS A 195 -9.25 -12.23 -5.55
C LYS A 195 -8.75 -11.45 -4.33
N ALA A 196 -7.44 -11.22 -4.23
CA ALA A 196 -6.89 -10.34 -3.20
C ALA A 196 -7.42 -8.90 -3.35
N ILE A 197 -7.48 -8.36 -4.57
CA ILE A 197 -8.05 -7.03 -4.86
C ILE A 197 -9.51 -6.96 -4.41
N LEU A 198 -10.33 -7.98 -4.72
CA LEU A 198 -11.73 -8.03 -4.31
C LEU A 198 -11.89 -8.07 -2.79
N PHE A 199 -11.06 -8.85 -2.09
CA PHE A 199 -11.01 -8.89 -0.63
C PHE A 199 -10.69 -7.50 -0.06
N TYR A 200 -9.61 -6.86 -0.50
CA TYR A 200 -9.22 -5.54 -0.02
C TYR A 200 -10.26 -4.45 -0.37
N ALA A 201 -10.95 -4.55 -1.51
CA ALA A 201 -12.07 -3.69 -1.85
C ALA A 201 -13.27 -3.87 -0.90
N SER A 202 -13.60 -5.12 -0.54
CA SER A 202 -14.70 -5.43 0.39
C SER A 202 -14.46 -4.91 1.81
N ILE A 203 -13.19 -4.81 2.24
CA ILE A 203 -12.83 -4.24 3.55
C ILE A 203 -12.61 -2.72 3.54
N SER A 204 -12.80 -2.06 2.40
CA SER A 204 -12.75 -0.60 2.30
C SER A 204 -13.88 0.08 3.08
N ALA A 205 -13.69 1.34 3.44
CA ALA A 205 -14.70 2.18 4.08
C ALA A 205 -15.95 2.37 3.19
N SER A 206 -15.78 2.37 1.87
CA SER A 206 -16.88 2.61 0.91
C SER A 206 -17.82 1.41 0.72
N PHE A 207 -17.37 0.19 1.00
CA PHE A 207 -18.22 -1.00 0.91
C PHE A 207 -19.36 -0.96 1.96
N PRO A 208 -20.62 -1.32 1.65
CA PRO A 208 -21.11 -2.01 0.45
C PRO A 208 -21.73 -1.08 -0.61
N HIS A 209 -21.46 0.22 -0.61
CA HIS A 209 -22.14 1.22 -1.45
C HIS A 209 -21.77 1.19 -2.96
N GLY A 210 -21.30 0.05 -3.48
CA GLY A 210 -20.93 -0.15 -4.87
C GLY A 210 -19.57 0.45 -5.27
N PHE A 211 -18.96 -0.11 -6.32
CA PHE A 211 -17.60 0.22 -6.75
C PHE A 211 -17.55 1.11 -8.01
N SER A 212 -18.48 0.90 -8.94
CA SER A 212 -18.40 1.39 -10.33
C SER A 212 -18.42 2.93 -10.45
N GLN A 213 -19.00 3.66 -9.49
CA GLN A 213 -19.05 5.12 -9.52
C GLN A 213 -17.80 5.79 -8.91
N ARG A 214 -16.85 5.02 -8.37
CA ARG A 214 -15.69 5.60 -7.69
C ARG A 214 -14.84 6.53 -8.58
N PRO A 215 -14.56 6.21 -9.86
CA PRO A 215 -13.75 7.07 -10.73
C PRO A 215 -14.33 8.48 -10.93
N GLU A 216 -15.65 8.66 -10.85
CA GLU A 216 -16.31 9.97 -11.03
C GLU A 216 -15.88 11.02 -9.99
N ARG A 217 -15.36 10.57 -8.85
CA ARG A 217 -14.85 11.46 -7.78
C ARG A 217 -13.57 12.22 -8.19
N PHE A 218 -13.00 11.89 -9.34
CA PHE A 218 -11.74 12.42 -9.85
C PHE A 218 -11.86 13.38 -11.05
N VAL A 219 -13.03 13.51 -11.69
CA VAL A 219 -13.22 14.31 -12.92
C VAL A 219 -12.77 15.78 -12.75
N ASP A 220 -13.10 16.42 -11.63
CA ASP A 220 -12.77 17.83 -11.38
C ASP A 220 -11.46 18.05 -10.59
N ARG A 221 -10.50 17.12 -10.67
CA ARG A 221 -9.25 17.14 -9.86
C ARG A 221 -8.02 17.67 -10.58
N GLN A 222 -8.21 18.48 -11.63
CA GLN A 222 -7.11 19.00 -12.46
C GLN A 222 -6.00 19.68 -11.65
N ARG A 223 -6.35 20.52 -10.66
CA ARG A 223 -5.36 21.20 -9.81
C ARG A 223 -4.51 20.23 -8.99
N GLU A 224 -5.11 19.15 -8.51
CA GLU A 224 -4.39 18.14 -7.71
C GLU A 224 -3.55 17.25 -8.61
N TYR A 225 -4.05 16.92 -9.80
CA TYR A 225 -3.29 16.24 -10.84
C TYR A 225 -2.00 17.02 -11.18
N GLU A 226 -2.12 18.32 -11.45
CA GLU A 226 -0.98 19.18 -11.77
C GLU A 226 -0.03 19.40 -10.58
N GLY A 227 -0.57 19.63 -9.39
CA GLY A 227 0.24 20.00 -8.22
C GLY A 227 0.80 18.83 -7.41
N GLN A 228 0.16 17.66 -7.45
CA GLN A 228 0.51 16.51 -6.58
C GLN A 228 0.99 15.29 -7.36
N LEU A 229 0.55 15.09 -8.61
CA LEU A 229 0.96 13.94 -9.42
C LEU A 229 2.12 14.30 -10.35
N LEU A 230 1.93 15.29 -11.24
CA LEU A 230 2.92 15.62 -12.28
C LEU A 230 4.36 15.80 -11.76
N PRO A 231 4.61 16.49 -10.62
CA PRO A 231 5.97 16.69 -10.14
C PRO A 231 6.67 15.39 -9.69
N MET A 232 5.91 14.32 -9.47
CA MET A 232 6.41 13.03 -9.02
C MET A 232 6.69 12.07 -10.17
N LEU A 233 6.19 12.33 -11.38
CA LEU A 233 6.30 11.43 -12.52
C LEU A 233 7.72 11.38 -13.10
N ARG A 234 8.11 10.22 -13.61
CA ARG A 234 9.37 10.04 -14.36
C ARG A 234 9.36 10.93 -15.59
N GLN A 235 10.42 11.70 -15.80
CA GLN A 235 10.57 12.54 -17.00
C GLN A 235 10.83 11.69 -18.25
N GLY A 236 10.45 12.23 -19.41
CA GLY A 236 10.65 11.60 -20.71
C GLY A 236 9.65 10.50 -21.06
N GLN A 237 8.57 10.36 -20.30
CA GLN A 237 7.40 9.54 -20.65
C GLN A 237 6.23 10.40 -21.14
N GLU A 238 5.33 9.82 -21.91
CA GLU A 238 4.06 10.47 -22.26
C GLU A 238 3.21 10.66 -20.99
N LEU A 239 2.72 11.87 -20.78
CA LEU A 239 1.93 12.21 -19.59
C LEU A 239 0.45 11.90 -19.86
N PRO A 240 -0.18 10.99 -19.09
CA PRO A 240 -1.59 10.69 -19.29
C PRO A 240 -2.45 11.86 -18.82
N SER A 241 -3.46 12.27 -19.59
CA SER A 241 -4.41 13.28 -19.12
C SER A 241 -5.23 12.76 -17.93
N LEU A 242 -5.82 13.67 -17.16
CA LEU A 242 -6.73 13.30 -16.07
C LEU A 242 -7.90 12.44 -16.58
N ASP A 243 -8.49 12.81 -17.72
CA ASP A 243 -9.58 12.04 -18.35
C ASP A 243 -9.14 10.62 -18.72
N THR A 244 -7.93 10.46 -19.27
CA THR A 244 -7.37 9.13 -19.56
C THR A 244 -7.17 8.31 -18.29
N LEU A 245 -6.75 8.94 -17.18
CA LEU A 245 -6.64 8.26 -15.90
C LEU A 245 -8.01 7.86 -15.34
N VAL A 246 -9.03 8.72 -15.43
CA VAL A 246 -10.40 8.39 -15.00
C VAL A 246 -10.96 7.21 -15.81
N ALA A 247 -10.77 7.23 -17.14
CA ALA A 247 -11.18 6.12 -18.01
C ALA A 247 -10.42 4.81 -17.69
N GLY A 248 -9.12 4.89 -17.42
CA GLY A 248 -8.33 3.73 -17.00
C GLY A 248 -8.78 3.15 -15.67
N ALA A 249 -9.22 3.99 -14.72
CA ALA A 249 -9.75 3.53 -13.45
C ALA A 249 -11.14 2.87 -13.60
N HIS A 250 -11.98 3.33 -14.52
CA HIS A 250 -13.21 2.63 -14.89
C HIS A 250 -12.92 1.22 -15.40
N ALA A 251 -11.96 1.06 -16.32
CA ALA A 251 -11.54 -0.26 -16.80
C ALA A 251 -11.01 -1.14 -15.65
N PHE A 252 -10.15 -0.58 -14.79
CA PHE A 252 -9.63 -1.31 -13.62
C PHE A 252 -10.74 -1.81 -12.68
N VAL A 253 -11.75 -0.98 -12.40
CA VAL A 253 -12.89 -1.38 -11.56
C VAL A 253 -13.69 -2.50 -12.21
N SER A 254 -14.04 -2.35 -13.48
CA SER A 254 -14.74 -3.38 -14.26
C SER A 254 -13.97 -4.71 -14.25
N ASP A 255 -12.66 -4.66 -14.51
CA ASP A 255 -11.89 -5.87 -14.81
C ASP A 255 -11.46 -6.61 -13.54
N TYR A 256 -11.16 -5.87 -12.46
CA TYR A 256 -10.51 -6.43 -11.28
C TYR A 256 -11.32 -6.38 -9.98
N ILE A 257 -12.40 -5.60 -9.92
CA ILE A 257 -13.14 -5.35 -8.67
C ILE A 257 -14.60 -5.79 -8.76
N GLU A 258 -15.21 -5.78 -9.94
CA GLU A 258 -16.55 -6.36 -10.11
C GLU A 258 -16.49 -7.89 -10.07
N PRO A 259 -17.43 -8.56 -9.36
CA PRO A 259 -17.45 -10.01 -9.22
C PRO A 259 -17.62 -10.68 -10.59
N LYS A 260 -16.90 -11.77 -10.81
CA LYS A 260 -16.85 -12.47 -12.11
C LYS A 260 -17.67 -13.75 -12.15
N ASP A 261 -18.09 -14.25 -10.99
CA ASP A 261 -18.90 -15.45 -10.85
C ASP A 261 -19.86 -15.36 -9.66
N ASP A 262 -20.74 -16.35 -9.54
CA ASP A 262 -21.76 -16.42 -8.49
C ASP A 262 -21.14 -16.57 -7.09
N ALA A 263 -19.96 -17.21 -6.97
CA ALA A 263 -19.31 -17.41 -5.67
C ALA A 263 -18.75 -16.10 -5.11
N GLU A 264 -18.20 -15.25 -5.98
CA GLU A 264 -17.74 -13.91 -5.62
C GLU A 264 -18.87 -12.97 -5.30
N GLN A 265 -19.95 -13.04 -6.08
CA GLN A 265 -21.18 -12.30 -5.77
C GLN A 265 -21.71 -12.71 -4.39
N GLU A 266 -21.80 -14.02 -4.13
CA GLU A 266 -22.24 -14.56 -2.84
C GLU A 266 -21.30 -14.13 -1.69
N TYR A 267 -19.98 -14.14 -1.92
CA TYR A 267 -18.99 -13.64 -0.95
C TYR A 267 -19.28 -12.19 -0.54
N LEU A 268 -19.48 -11.29 -1.51
CA LEU A 268 -19.74 -9.88 -1.24
C LEU A 268 -21.08 -9.68 -0.52
N GLU A 269 -22.13 -10.37 -0.96
CA GLU A 269 -23.46 -10.27 -0.35
C GLU A 269 -23.46 -10.74 1.11
N ARG A 270 -22.84 -11.89 1.38
CA ARG A 270 -22.70 -12.42 2.75
C ARG A 270 -21.85 -11.49 3.61
N PHE A 271 -20.72 -11.00 3.09
CA PHE A 271 -19.87 -10.07 3.83
C PHE A 271 -20.61 -8.77 4.18
N ALA A 272 -21.38 -8.22 3.24
CA ALA A 272 -22.26 -7.06 3.47
C ALA A 272 -23.32 -7.33 4.54
N ALA A 273 -23.85 -8.55 4.61
CA ALA A 273 -24.79 -9.01 5.64
C ALA A 273 -24.14 -9.38 6.99
N GLY A 274 -22.81 -9.28 7.11
CA GLY A 274 -22.10 -9.62 8.34
C GLY A 274 -21.75 -11.11 8.50
N ASP A 275 -21.96 -11.94 7.46
CA ASP A 275 -21.52 -13.34 7.37
C ASP A 275 -20.20 -13.41 6.57
N PHE A 276 -19.08 -13.62 7.26
CA PHE A 276 -17.76 -13.61 6.60
C PHE A 276 -17.31 -15.03 6.26
N GLN A 277 -17.41 -15.38 4.97
CA GLN A 277 -17.04 -16.69 4.41
C GLN A 277 -15.92 -16.55 3.37
N PRO A 278 -14.65 -16.34 3.79
CA PRO A 278 -13.54 -16.10 2.86
C PRO A 278 -13.25 -17.28 1.92
N SER A 279 -13.69 -18.49 2.25
CA SER A 279 -13.55 -19.68 1.39
C SER A 279 -14.34 -19.60 0.09
N LEU A 280 -15.36 -18.73 0.01
CA LEU A 280 -16.06 -18.44 -1.26
C LEU A 280 -15.16 -17.69 -2.25
N LEU A 281 -14.23 -16.89 -1.72
CA LEU A 281 -13.30 -16.10 -2.52
C LEU A 281 -11.97 -16.82 -2.73
N PHE A 282 -11.44 -17.45 -1.68
CA PHE A 282 -10.14 -18.10 -1.67
C PHE A 282 -10.28 -19.62 -1.57
N PRO A 283 -10.05 -20.36 -2.68
CA PRO A 283 -9.98 -21.82 -2.65
C PRO A 283 -8.79 -22.35 -1.87
N ASP A 284 -7.71 -21.56 -1.77
CA ASP A 284 -6.55 -21.88 -0.95
C ASP A 284 -6.90 -21.67 0.54
N GLU A 285 -6.82 -22.76 1.31
CA GLU A 285 -7.19 -22.75 2.73
C GLU A 285 -6.31 -21.82 3.57
N SER A 286 -5.03 -21.63 3.20
CA SER A 286 -4.12 -20.76 3.93
C SER A 286 -4.47 -19.29 3.72
N MET A 287 -4.79 -18.88 2.49
CA MET A 287 -5.30 -17.55 2.17
C MET A 287 -6.64 -17.28 2.85
N ALA A 288 -7.56 -18.25 2.81
CA ALA A 288 -8.86 -18.13 3.47
C ALA A 288 -8.72 -17.97 4.99
N ALA A 289 -7.82 -18.74 5.62
CA ALA A 289 -7.53 -18.63 7.05
C ALA A 289 -6.88 -17.28 7.39
N ALA A 290 -5.94 -16.80 6.57
CA ALA A 290 -5.31 -15.50 6.74
C ALA A 290 -6.32 -14.35 6.60
N ALA A 291 -7.22 -14.42 5.63
CA ALA A 291 -8.32 -13.47 5.46
C ALA A 291 -9.26 -13.48 6.67
N LEU A 292 -9.62 -14.67 7.18
CA LEU A 292 -10.47 -14.82 8.37
C LEU A 292 -9.82 -14.21 9.61
N ALA A 293 -8.51 -14.40 9.77
CA ALA A 293 -7.72 -13.88 10.87
C ALA A 293 -7.42 -12.37 10.75
N SER A 294 -7.70 -11.75 9.60
CA SER A 294 -7.41 -10.33 9.34
C SER A 294 -8.13 -9.40 10.33
N PRO A 295 -7.39 -8.66 11.16
CA PRO A 295 -7.98 -7.72 12.11
C PRO A 295 -8.74 -6.59 11.43
N GLU A 296 -8.31 -6.20 10.22
CA GLU A 296 -8.98 -5.18 9.42
C GLU A 296 -10.32 -5.68 8.87
N ALA A 297 -10.38 -6.91 8.36
CA ALA A 297 -11.64 -7.54 7.95
C ALA A 297 -12.61 -7.70 9.12
N GLN A 298 -12.11 -8.15 10.28
CA GLN A 298 -12.92 -8.29 11.50
C GLN A 298 -13.44 -6.94 12.01
N TRP A 299 -12.64 -5.86 11.90
CA TRP A 299 -13.08 -4.52 12.22
C TRP A 299 -14.18 -4.03 11.26
N LYS A 300 -13.98 -4.23 9.95
CA LYS A 300 -15.01 -3.89 8.95
C LYS A 300 -16.32 -4.62 9.22
N LEU A 301 -16.25 -5.93 9.49
CA LEU A 301 -17.42 -6.76 9.75
C LEU A 301 -18.23 -6.26 10.96
N ARG A 302 -17.54 -5.82 12.03
CA ARG A 302 -18.21 -5.21 13.19
C ARG A 302 -18.97 -3.95 12.80
N ASN A 303 -18.39 -3.09 11.96
CA ASN A 303 -19.05 -1.87 11.52
C ASN A 303 -20.26 -2.16 10.62
N LEU A 304 -20.15 -3.14 9.72
CA LEU A 304 -21.28 -3.56 8.86
C LEU A 304 -22.47 -4.07 9.69
N LYS A 305 -22.21 -4.79 10.79
CA LYS A 305 -23.27 -5.27 11.71
C LYS A 305 -23.96 -4.16 12.52
N LEU A 306 -23.42 -2.94 12.50
CA LEU A 306 -24.00 -1.78 13.18
C LEU A 306 -24.80 -0.87 12.22
N MET A 307 -24.71 -1.11 10.91
CA MET A 307 -25.47 -0.38 9.87
C MET A 307 -26.89 -0.93 9.75
#